data_AF-A0A920NHW2-F1
#
_entry.id   AF-A0A920NHW2-F1
#
_cell.length_a   1.000
_cell.length_b   1.000
_cell.length_c   1.000
_cell.angle_alpha   90.00
_cell.angle_beta   90.00
_cell.angle_gamma   90.00
#
_symmetry.space_group_name_H-M   'P 1'
#
loop_
_entity.id
_entity.type
_entity.pdbx_description
1 polymer ?
#
loop_
_entity_poly.entity_id
_entity_poly.type
_entity_poly.pdbx_seq_one_letter_code
_entity_poly.pdbx_strand_id
1 'polypeptide(L)'
;MSLQLGDIAPDFTAETTEGTMQFHEYLGDNWGVLFSHPADFTPVCTTELGAVAKLNQEFASRNVKVTAISVDPIESHVGFG
;
A
#
# COMPACT_ATOMS: atom_id res chain seq x y z
N MET A 1 -7.91 -17.40 3.37
CA MET A 1 -9.24 -17.00 3.88
C MET A 1 -9.50 -15.60 3.30
N SER A 2 -10.66 -15.35 2.71
CA SER A 2 -10.99 -14.05 2.11
C SER A 2 -11.67 -13.13 3.12
N LEU A 3 -11.39 -11.83 3.05
CA LEU A 3 -12.10 -10.81 3.83
C LEU A 3 -13.50 -10.56 3.26
N GLN A 4 -14.45 -10.27 4.14
CA GLN A 4 -15.79 -9.82 3.82
C GLN A 4 -16.00 -8.36 4.26
N LEU A 5 -17.09 -7.75 3.81
CA LEU A 5 -17.43 -6.39 4.23
C LEU A 5 -17.77 -6.36 5.73
N GLY A 6 -17.15 -5.42 6.45
CA GLY A 6 -17.29 -5.27 7.89
C GLY A 6 -16.31 -6.11 8.71
N ASP A 7 -15.52 -6.97 8.09
CA ASP A 7 -14.43 -7.66 8.78
C ASP A 7 -13.35 -6.64 9.19
N ILE A 8 -12.77 -6.88 10.37
CA ILE A 8 -11.58 -6.15 10.79
C ILE A 8 -10.42 -6.63 9.93
N ALA A 9 -9.74 -5.69 9.27
CA ALA A 9 -8.56 -5.99 8.49
C ALA A 9 -7.49 -6.65 9.39
N PRO A 10 -6.74 -7.67 8.91
CA PRO A 10 -5.72 -8.31 9.71
C PRO A 10 -4.67 -7.30 10.17
N ASP A 11 -4.29 -7.36 11.44
CA ASP A 11 -3.16 -6.57 11.94
C ASP A 11 -1.86 -7.33 11.70
N PHE A 12 -1.23 -7.06 10.57
CA PHE A 12 0.01 -7.71 10.17
C PHE A 12 1.22 -6.83 10.46
N THR A 13 2.38 -7.47 10.58
CA THR A 13 3.68 -6.81 10.58
C THR A 13 4.42 -7.17 9.30
N ALA A 14 4.91 -6.17 8.56
CA ALA A 14 5.59 -6.37 7.28
C ALA A 14 6.79 -5.42 7.13
N GLU A 15 7.82 -5.87 6.41
CA GLU A 15 8.89 -4.99 5.93
C GLU A 15 8.39 -4.17 4.75
N THR A 16 8.62 -2.86 4.79
CA THR A 16 8.19 -1.92 3.74
C THR A 16 9.37 -1.04 3.30
N THR A 17 9.16 -0.24 2.24
CA THR A 17 10.17 0.70 1.76
C THR A 17 10.49 1.82 2.75
N GLU A 18 9.63 2.02 3.76
CA GLU A 18 9.81 2.99 4.84
C GLU A 18 10.20 2.32 6.18
N GLY A 19 10.51 1.01 6.17
CA GLY A 19 10.87 0.21 7.36
C GLY A 19 9.78 -0.77 7.79
N THR A 20 9.99 -1.43 8.94
CA THR A 20 9.01 -2.36 9.50
C THR A 20 7.72 -1.64 9.92
N MET A 21 6.58 -2.14 9.46
CA MET A 21 5.26 -1.55 9.66
C MET A 21 4.34 -2.55 10.38
N GLN A 22 3.67 -2.11 11.45
CA GLN A 22 2.46 -2.77 11.98
C GLN A 22 1.23 -2.07 11.41
N PHE A 23 0.32 -2.82 10.80
CA PHE A 23 -0.72 -2.25 9.94
C PHE A 23 -1.70 -1.34 10.68
N HIS A 24 -2.19 -1.74 11.85
CA HIS A 24 -3.15 -0.92 12.62
C HIS A 24 -2.48 0.32 13.21
N GLU A 25 -1.24 0.20 13.69
CA GLU A 25 -0.44 1.35 14.15
C GLU A 25 -0.17 2.34 13.01
N TYR A 26 0.20 1.83 11.84
CA TYR A 26 0.41 2.64 10.64
C TYR A 26 -0.85 3.40 10.24
N LEU A 27 -2.03 2.79 10.30
CA LEU A 27 -3.28 3.49 10.00
C LEU A 27 -3.58 4.56 11.06
N GLY A 28 -3.50 4.22 12.34
CA GLY A 28 -3.98 5.06 13.44
C GLY A 28 -5.47 5.39 13.24
N ASP A 29 -5.85 6.65 13.41
CA ASP A 29 -7.24 7.10 13.22
C ASP A 29 -7.58 7.47 11.75
N ASN A 30 -6.73 7.11 10.79
CA ASN A 30 -6.94 7.44 9.37
C ASN A 30 -7.65 6.32 8.63
N TRP A 31 -8.31 6.68 7.52
CA TRP A 31 -8.75 5.71 6.53
C TRP A 31 -7.53 5.07 5.84
N GLY A 32 -7.69 3.83 5.38
CA GLY A 32 -6.64 3.08 4.70
C GLY A 32 -7.08 2.58 3.32
N VAL A 33 -6.20 2.71 2.33
CA VAL A 33 -6.29 2.01 1.04
C VAL A 33 -5.05 1.13 0.90
N LEU A 34 -5.27 -0.18 0.96
CA LEU A 34 -4.27 -1.20 0.62
C LEU A 34 -4.59 -1.71 -0.78
N PHE A 35 -3.68 -1.52 -1.73
CA PHE A 35 -3.86 -2.00 -3.10
C PHE A 35 -2.72 -2.93 -3.50
N SER A 36 -3.07 -4.03 -4.14
CA SER A 36 -2.09 -5.02 -4.59
C SER A 36 -1.78 -4.86 -6.07
N HIS A 37 -0.53 -5.04 -6.46
CA HIS A 37 -0.14 -5.23 -7.86
C HIS A 37 0.57 -6.58 -8.04
N PRO A 38 0.43 -7.25 -9.21
CA PRO A 38 0.96 -8.61 -9.37
C PRO A 38 2.49 -8.72 -9.34
N ALA A 39 3.19 -7.73 -9.92
CA ALA A 39 4.64 -7.71 -10.00
C ALA A 39 5.17 -6.31 -10.35
N ASP A 40 6.33 -5.97 -9.80
CA ASP A 40 7.10 -4.78 -10.13
C ASP A 40 7.52 -4.78 -11.62
N PHE A 41 7.78 -3.59 -12.16
CA PHE A 41 8.24 -3.35 -13.53
C PHE A 41 7.32 -3.89 -14.66
N THR A 42 6.03 -4.07 -14.37
CA THR A 42 5.03 -4.39 -15.38
C THR A 42 4.32 -3.12 -15.88
N PRO A 43 4.03 -3.01 -17.19
CA PRO A 43 3.66 -1.73 -17.81
C PRO A 43 2.37 -1.12 -17.26
N VAL A 44 1.40 -1.93 -16.83
CA VAL A 44 0.15 -1.44 -16.23
C VAL A 44 0.41 -0.96 -14.79
N CYS A 45 1.08 -1.77 -13.97
CA CYS A 45 1.31 -1.45 -12.56
C CYS A 45 2.17 -0.19 -12.38
N THR A 46 3.15 0.05 -13.25
CA THR A 46 3.91 1.32 -13.24
C THR A 46 2.99 2.54 -13.47
N THR A 47 2.02 2.44 -14.37
CA THR A 47 1.08 3.54 -14.62
C THR A 47 0.10 3.75 -13.46
N GLU A 48 -0.35 2.66 -12.83
CA GLU A 48 -1.27 2.69 -11.68
C GLU A 48 -0.60 3.29 -10.45
N LEU A 49 0.59 2.81 -10.08
CA LEU A 49 1.35 3.36 -8.96
C LEU A 49 1.74 4.82 -9.21
N GLY A 50 2.17 5.15 -10.44
CA GLY A 50 2.47 6.54 -10.80
C GLY A 50 1.27 7.48 -10.71
N ALA A 51 0.05 7.00 -10.99
CA ALA A 51 -1.18 7.77 -10.81
C ALA A 51 -1.52 7.94 -9.33
N VAL A 52 -1.42 6.89 -8.52
CA VAL A 52 -1.66 6.94 -7.07
C VAL A 52 -0.65 7.89 -6.39
N ALA A 53 0.62 7.82 -6.77
CA ALA A 53 1.66 8.71 -6.26
C ALA A 53 1.35 10.20 -6.53
N LYS A 54 0.86 10.53 -7.73
CA LYS A 54 0.41 11.90 -8.06
C LYS A 54 -0.78 12.37 -7.23
N LEU A 55 -1.62 11.45 -6.79
CA LEU A 55 -2.82 11.73 -5.98
C LEU A 55 -2.55 11.66 -4.48
N ASN A 56 -1.30 11.44 -4.03
CA ASN A 56 -1.00 11.26 -2.62
C ASN A 56 -1.47 12.43 -1.74
N GLN A 57 -1.32 13.68 -2.21
CA GLN A 57 -1.81 14.86 -1.49
C GLN A 57 -3.35 14.91 -1.41
N GLU A 58 -4.06 14.40 -2.42
CA GLU A 58 -5.52 14.32 -2.40
C GLU A 58 -6.01 13.25 -1.40
N PHE A 59 -5.30 12.13 -1.29
CA PHE A 59 -5.61 11.13 -0.25
C PHE A 59 -5.33 11.68 1.14
N ALA A 60 -4.17 12.32 1.34
CA ALA A 60 -3.80 12.93 2.61
C ALA A 60 -4.80 14.00 3.06
N SER A 61 -5.30 14.85 2.14
CA SER A 61 -6.30 15.88 2.47
C SER A 61 -7.65 15.32 2.94
N ARG A 62 -7.89 14.01 2.71
CA ARG A 62 -9.09 13.27 3.12
C ARG A 62 -8.83 12.35 4.32
N ASN A 63 -7.68 12.48 4.98
CA ASN A 63 -7.23 11.59 6.07
C ASN A 63 -7.15 10.11 5.62
N VAL A 64 -6.67 9.88 4.39
CA VAL A 64 -6.48 8.55 3.82
C VAL A 64 -4.99 8.26 3.69
N LYS A 65 -4.54 7.14 4.24
CA LYS A 65 -3.22 6.56 4.03
C LYS A 65 -3.29 5.50 2.94
N VAL A 66 -2.32 5.52 2.03
CA VAL A 66 -2.29 4.61 0.88
C VAL A 66 -1.00 3.83 0.90
N THR A 67 -1.10 2.50 0.78
CA THR A 67 0.06 1.60 0.72
C THR A 67 -0.16 0.50 -0.33
N ALA A 68 0.92 0.11 -0.99
CA ALA A 68 0.94 -0.87 -2.06
C ALA A 68 1.53 -2.20 -1.57
N ILE A 69 1.13 -3.31 -2.18
CA ILE A 69 1.72 -4.64 -1.92
C ILE A 69 1.92 -5.43 -3.22
N SER A 70 3.09 -6.03 -3.39
CA SER A 70 3.29 -7.14 -4.33
C SER A 70 3.99 -8.31 -3.64
N VAL A 71 4.29 -9.34 -4.43
CA VAL A 71 5.00 -10.54 -3.99
C VAL A 71 6.52 -10.41 -4.17
N ASP A 72 6.99 -9.27 -4.69
CA ASP A 72 8.40 -9.06 -4.98
C ASP A 72 9.22 -8.80 -3.70
N PRO A 73 10.53 -9.08 -3.70
CA PRO A 73 11.40 -8.72 -2.59
C PRO A 73 11.47 -7.19 -2.41
N ILE A 74 11.71 -6.75 -1.16
CA ILE A 74 11.77 -5.33 -0.81
C ILE A 74 12.76 -4.51 -1.66
N GLU A 75 13.87 -5.13 -2.06
CA GLU A 75 14.91 -4.52 -2.89
C GLU A 75 14.40 -4.12 -4.28
N SER A 76 13.40 -4.84 -4.80
CA SER A 76 12.75 -4.54 -6.08
C SER A 76 11.96 -3.22 -6.01
N HIS A 77 11.34 -2.94 -4.85
CA HIS A 77 10.51 -1.75 -4.66
C HIS A 77 11.31 -0.44 -4.64
N VAL A 78 12.58 -0.48 -4.22
CA VAL A 78 13.43 0.74 -4.16
C VAL A 78 13.74 1.30 -5.55
N GLY A 79 13.71 0.45 -6.58
CA GLY A 79 13.82 0.85 -7.99
C GLY A 79 12.47 1.05 -8.69
N PHE A 80 11.37 0.72 -8.03
CA PHE A 80 10.01 0.77 -8.56
C PHE A 80 9.31 2.04 -8.04
N GLY A 81 9.51 3.15 -8.76
CA GLY A 81 8.95 4.46 -8.41
C GLY A 81 9.08 5.46 -9.55
#